data_AF-A0AAN8H168-F1
#
_entry.id   AF-A0AAN8H168-F1
#
_cell.length_a   1.000
_cell.length_b   1.000
_cell.length_c   1.000
_cell.angle_alpha   90.00
_cell.angle_beta   90.00
_cell.angle_gamma   90.00
#
_symmetry.space_group_name_H-M   'P 1'
#
loop_
_entity.id
_entity.type
_entity.pdbx_description
1 polymer ?
#
loop_
_entity_poly.entity_id
_entity_poly.type
_entity_poly.pdbx_seq_one_letter_code
_entity_poly.pdbx_strand_id
1 'polypeptide(L)'
;MVSSDFTAEEKMEIESIKTYKEDLLDDIQKLKMEIDNIMAGILSFESGDENKTMEKSKQFSNGKKKFNMDPKKGITYLVENKLLEHGAQSIAEFLYKEEGLNKTAIGEFLGERDELHLQTLKAFVELHEFSDLNLVQALRQFLWSFRLPGEAQKIDRMMEAFATRYCDCNVQVFQSTDTCYILSFAIIMLNTSLHNPNVKEKTPLERFISMNRGINNGGDLPNDLLSKLYESIRNEPFKIPEDDGNDLTHTFFNPDREGWLLKLGGRVKTWKRRWFILTDNCFYYFEFTTDKEPRGIIPLENLCVREVPYPRKPYCLELYNPNSRGTEDQGVQNRDGRPCGGGEAPIVHHLCRQRRGEGLLDRGHQGEHHQGSVLRLGLSP
;
A
#
# COMPACT_ATOMS: atom_id res chain seq x y z
N MET A 1 96.38 47.16 2.44
CA MET A 1 96.27 45.88 3.18
C MET A 1 95.59 46.19 4.49
N VAL A 2 94.27 46.03 4.56
CA VAL A 2 93.52 46.18 5.82
C VAL A 2 93.62 44.82 6.52
N SER A 3 94.24 44.79 7.69
CA SER A 3 94.39 43.59 8.52
C SER A 3 93.00 43.09 8.88
N SER A 4 92.62 41.95 8.33
CA SER A 4 91.32 41.30 8.46
C SER A 4 91.35 40.25 9.58
N ASP A 5 91.83 40.63 10.75
CA ASP A 5 91.86 39.75 11.91
C ASP A 5 90.85 40.25 12.94
N PHE A 6 89.66 39.64 12.93
CA PHE A 6 88.66 39.80 13.98
C PHE A 6 89.29 39.62 15.36
N THR A 7 88.88 40.46 16.31
CA THR A 7 89.28 40.34 17.72
C THR A 7 88.79 39.01 18.31
N ALA A 8 89.42 38.54 19.39
CA ALA A 8 89.05 37.26 20.00
C ALA A 8 87.58 37.22 20.48
N GLU A 9 87.05 38.34 20.94
CA GLU A 9 85.64 38.50 21.33
C GLU A 9 84.70 38.44 20.11
N GLU A 10 85.01 39.14 19.01
CA GLU A 10 84.22 39.05 17.77
C GLU A 10 84.23 37.65 17.16
N LYS A 11 85.34 36.91 17.26
CA LYS A 11 85.41 35.50 16.82
C LYS A 11 84.51 34.61 17.67
N MET A 12 84.47 34.81 18.99
CA MET A 12 83.55 34.08 19.88
C MET A 12 82.08 34.41 19.59
N GLU A 13 81.72 35.67 19.36
CA GLU A 13 80.35 36.04 18.99
C GLU A 13 79.93 35.46 17.64
N ILE A 14 80.82 35.46 16.65
CA ILE A 14 80.54 34.81 15.34
C ILE A 14 80.35 33.30 15.53
N GLU A 15 81.15 32.66 16.37
CA GLU A 15 80.99 31.24 16.72
C GLU A 15 79.63 31.00 17.37
N SER A 16 79.23 31.81 18.35
CA SER A 16 77.93 31.65 19.04
C SER A 16 76.75 31.90 18.10
N ILE A 17 76.85 32.89 17.20
CA ILE A 17 75.83 33.17 16.18
C ILE A 17 75.72 32.01 15.19
N LYS A 18 76.84 31.38 14.81
CA LYS A 18 76.83 30.19 13.96
C LYS A 18 76.15 29.01 14.64
N THR A 19 76.48 28.74 15.90
CA THR A 19 75.83 27.68 16.68
C THR A 19 74.33 27.95 16.82
N TYR A 20 73.95 29.18 17.18
CA TYR A 20 72.54 29.56 17.29
C TYR A 20 71.78 29.46 15.96
N LYS A 21 72.44 29.76 14.85
CA LYS A 21 71.88 29.58 13.50
C LYS A 21 71.70 28.10 13.16
N GLU A 22 72.63 27.23 13.54
CA GLU A 22 72.50 25.79 13.36
C GLU A 22 71.34 25.23 14.19
N ASP A 23 71.20 25.66 15.45
CA ASP A 23 70.09 25.28 16.32
C ASP A 23 68.73 25.71 15.73
N LEU A 24 68.63 26.97 15.25
CA LEU A 24 67.42 27.46 14.57
C LEU A 24 67.08 26.67 13.30
N LEU A 25 68.09 26.24 12.54
CA LEU A 25 67.88 25.44 11.34
C LEU A 25 67.38 24.03 11.68
N ASP A 26 67.89 23.45 12.77
CA ASP A 26 67.44 22.16 13.29
C ASP A 26 65.98 22.24 13.78
N ASP A 27 65.63 23.31 14.49
CA ASP A 27 64.26 23.56 14.94
C ASP A 27 63.29 23.80 13.77
N ILE A 28 63.70 24.54 12.74
CA ILE A 28 62.90 24.69 11.50
C ILE A 28 62.69 23.34 10.82
N GLN A 29 63.71 22.46 10.79
CA GLN A 29 63.56 21.11 10.24
C GLN A 29 62.58 20.26 11.05
N LYS A 30 62.64 20.31 12.39
CA LYS A 30 61.70 19.60 13.26
C LYS A 30 60.27 20.08 13.03
N LEU A 31 60.04 21.39 13.02
CA LEU A 31 58.72 21.97 12.76
C LEU A 31 58.19 21.57 11.39
N LYS A 32 59.05 21.52 10.38
CA LYS A 32 58.66 21.07 9.04
C LYS A 32 58.20 19.61 9.02
N MET A 33 58.93 18.72 9.69
CA MET A 33 58.53 17.31 9.83
C MET A 33 57.21 17.15 10.59
N GLU A 34 56.99 17.99 11.60
CA GLU A 34 55.76 17.98 12.39
C GLU A 34 54.55 18.43 11.56
N ILE A 35 54.71 19.49 10.74
CA ILE A 35 53.69 19.95 9.79
C ILE A 35 53.38 18.87 8.75
N ASP A 36 54.40 18.21 8.17
CA ASP A 36 54.21 17.15 7.18
C ASP A 36 53.44 15.95 7.77
N ASN A 37 53.74 15.57 9.01
CA ASN A 37 53.00 14.53 9.73
C ASN A 37 51.53 14.91 10.01
N ILE A 38 51.28 16.16 10.41
CA ILE A 38 49.91 16.65 10.64
C ILE A 38 49.12 16.66 9.33
N MET A 39 49.72 17.14 8.23
CA MET A 39 49.07 17.14 6.92
C MET A 39 48.77 15.72 6.42
N ALA A 40 49.69 14.77 6.61
CA ALA A 40 49.45 13.36 6.30
C ALA A 40 48.29 12.77 7.13
N GLY A 41 48.21 13.14 8.41
CA GLY A 41 47.10 12.78 9.30
C GLY A 41 45.75 13.28 8.79
N ILE A 42 45.66 14.56 8.40
CA ILE A 42 44.44 15.18 7.87
C ILE A 42 43.97 14.48 6.59
N LEU A 43 44.86 14.27 5.62
CA LEU A 43 44.52 13.60 4.36
C LEU A 43 44.07 12.15 4.56
N SER A 44 44.68 11.44 5.51
CA SER A 44 44.28 10.06 5.86
C SER A 44 42.89 10.02 6.53
N PHE A 45 42.56 11.03 7.34
CA PHE A 45 41.28 11.14 8.01
C PHE A 45 40.16 11.49 7.01
N GLU A 46 40.39 12.47 6.13
CA GLU A 46 39.45 12.87 5.08
C GLU A 46 39.14 11.71 4.13
N SER A 47 40.17 11.00 3.64
CA SER A 47 39.97 9.82 2.77
C SER A 47 39.28 8.64 3.48
N GLY A 48 39.51 8.48 4.79
CA GLY A 48 38.81 7.49 5.61
C GLY A 48 37.33 7.81 5.78
N ASP A 49 36.99 9.08 5.99
CA ASP A 49 35.61 9.52 6.22
C ASP A 49 34.80 9.57 4.91
N GLU A 50 35.42 9.97 3.79
CA GLU A 50 34.82 9.90 2.46
C GLU A 50 34.49 8.45 2.06
N ASN A 51 35.42 7.51 2.24
CA ASN A 51 35.19 6.10 1.94
C ASN A 51 34.07 5.52 2.80
N LYS A 52 34.05 5.84 4.10
CA LYS A 52 33.02 5.38 5.03
C LYS A 52 31.64 5.94 4.70
N THR A 53 31.59 7.20 4.26
CA THR A 53 30.35 7.86 3.81
C THR A 53 29.84 7.23 2.52
N MET A 54 30.73 6.94 1.57
CA MET A 54 30.39 6.27 0.31
C MET A 54 29.90 4.83 0.53
N GLU A 55 30.53 4.09 1.45
CA GLU A 55 30.08 2.75 1.83
C GLU A 55 28.71 2.76 2.50
N LYS A 56 28.46 3.66 3.46
CA LYS A 56 27.13 3.81 4.08
C LYS A 56 26.05 4.16 3.07
N SER A 57 26.32 5.08 2.15
CA SER A 57 25.39 5.44 1.07
C SER A 57 25.06 4.24 0.17
N LYS A 58 26.07 3.44 -0.18
CA LYS A 58 25.89 2.20 -0.95
C LYS A 58 25.08 1.15 -0.19
N GLN A 59 25.34 0.97 1.10
CA GLN A 59 24.55 0.07 1.94
C GLN A 59 23.10 0.55 2.05
N PHE A 60 22.86 1.85 2.23
CA PHE A 60 21.50 2.41 2.26
C PHE A 60 20.74 2.16 0.96
N SER A 61 21.37 2.42 -0.19
CA SER A 61 20.80 2.12 -1.51
C SER A 61 20.48 0.62 -1.68
N ASN A 62 21.37 -0.27 -1.21
CA ASN A 62 21.11 -1.70 -1.21
C ASN A 62 19.95 -2.09 -0.28
N GLY A 63 19.81 -1.41 0.86
CA GLY A 63 18.67 -1.58 1.77
C GLY A 63 17.34 -1.21 1.11
N LYS A 64 17.28 -0.09 0.38
CA LYS A 64 16.10 0.30 -0.41
C LYS A 64 15.76 -0.74 -1.48
N LYS A 65 16.74 -1.26 -2.21
CA LYS A 65 16.53 -2.34 -3.18
C LYS A 65 15.99 -3.62 -2.53
N LYS A 66 16.49 -3.98 -1.34
CA LYS A 66 15.98 -5.12 -0.57
C LYS A 66 14.55 -4.88 -0.11
N PHE A 67 14.23 -3.68 0.37
CA PHE A 67 12.87 -3.29 0.75
C PHE A 67 11.89 -3.43 -0.41
N ASN A 68 12.25 -2.94 -1.60
CA ASN A 68 11.40 -3.02 -2.79
C ASN A 68 11.13 -4.47 -3.25
N MET A 69 11.99 -5.42 -2.87
CA MET A 69 11.81 -6.85 -3.17
C MET A 69 11.07 -7.59 -2.04
N ASP A 70 11.39 -7.26 -0.80
CA ASP A 70 10.82 -7.86 0.41
C ASP A 70 10.88 -6.80 1.53
N PRO A 71 9.74 -6.15 1.85
CA PRO A 71 9.71 -5.03 2.78
C PRO A 71 10.27 -5.39 4.16
N LYS A 72 9.89 -6.55 4.69
CA LYS A 72 10.33 -7.02 6.02
C LYS A 72 11.85 -7.22 6.04
N LYS A 73 12.41 -7.92 5.04
CA LYS A 73 13.88 -8.11 4.95
C LYS A 73 14.63 -6.81 4.71
N GLY A 74 14.06 -5.86 3.96
CA GLY A 74 14.65 -4.55 3.71
C GLY A 74 14.81 -3.75 5.00
N ILE A 75 13.75 -3.66 5.81
CA ILE A 75 13.78 -3.00 7.11
C ILE A 75 14.78 -3.70 8.05
N THR A 76 14.75 -5.04 8.13
CA THR A 76 15.72 -5.80 8.95
C THR A 76 17.16 -5.48 8.55
N TYR A 77 17.47 -5.48 7.25
CA TYR A 77 18.82 -5.15 6.77
C TYR A 77 19.24 -3.73 7.15
N LEU A 78 18.36 -2.73 6.99
CA LEU A 78 18.67 -1.34 7.35
C LEU A 78 18.93 -1.19 8.85
N VAL A 79 18.16 -1.89 9.68
CA VAL A 79 18.34 -1.91 11.14
C VAL A 79 19.65 -2.57 11.54
N GLU A 80 19.94 -3.77 11.03
CA GLU A 80 21.16 -4.52 11.36
C GLU A 80 22.44 -3.77 10.96
N ASN A 81 22.39 -3.01 9.86
CA ASN A 81 23.50 -2.19 9.40
C ASN A 81 23.55 -0.80 10.07
N LYS A 82 22.70 -0.53 11.07
CA LYS A 82 22.62 0.75 11.80
C LYS A 82 22.36 1.95 10.89
N LEU A 83 21.59 1.72 9.83
CA LEU A 83 21.16 2.73 8.86
C LEU A 83 19.73 3.23 9.15
N LEU A 84 18.96 2.47 9.93
CA LEU A 84 17.63 2.81 10.39
C LEU A 84 17.47 2.34 11.84
N GLU A 85 16.80 3.14 12.67
CA GLU A 85 16.50 2.71 14.05
C GLU A 85 15.33 1.72 14.07
N HIS A 86 15.38 0.76 14.98
CA HIS A 86 14.31 -0.22 15.16
C HIS A 86 13.15 0.36 15.98
N GLY A 87 12.42 1.31 15.40
CA GLY A 87 11.26 1.96 16.01
C GLY A 87 10.20 2.33 14.98
N ALA A 88 8.93 2.23 15.36
CA ALA A 88 7.79 2.50 14.49
C ALA A 88 7.84 3.92 13.87
N GLN A 89 8.23 4.92 14.67
CA GLN A 89 8.37 6.30 14.21
C GLN A 89 9.46 6.44 13.13
N SER A 90 10.66 5.91 13.41
CA SER A 90 11.80 5.99 12.49
C SER A 90 11.52 5.25 11.18
N ILE A 91 10.85 4.09 11.27
CA ILE A 91 10.40 3.34 10.08
C ILE A 91 9.34 4.13 9.31
N ALA A 92 8.35 4.72 9.98
CA ALA A 92 7.31 5.52 9.32
C ALA A 92 7.90 6.73 8.58
N GLU A 93 8.86 7.43 9.20
CA GLU A 93 9.57 8.54 8.56
C GLU A 93 10.38 8.09 7.34
N PHE A 94 11.06 6.94 7.43
CA PHE A 94 11.74 6.34 6.29
C PHE A 94 10.77 6.05 5.15
N LEU A 95 9.62 5.41 5.43
CA LEU A 95 8.62 5.07 4.42
C LEU A 95 7.96 6.32 3.80
N TYR A 96 7.82 7.39 4.57
CA TYR A 96 7.16 8.63 4.12
C TYR A 96 8.09 9.55 3.34
N LYS A 97 9.33 9.75 3.82
CA LYS A 97 10.26 10.76 3.29
C LYS A 97 11.21 10.22 2.22
N GLU A 98 11.55 8.93 2.24
CA GLU A 98 12.62 8.44 1.38
C GLU A 98 12.19 8.17 -0.07
N GLU A 99 13.01 8.66 -0.99
CA GLU A 99 12.82 8.46 -2.42
C GLU A 99 13.36 7.10 -2.89
N GLY A 100 12.74 6.56 -3.95
CA GLY A 100 13.15 5.29 -4.57
C GLY A 100 12.64 4.04 -3.84
N LEU A 101 11.70 4.20 -2.89
CA LEU A 101 10.93 3.11 -2.34
C LEU A 101 9.71 2.81 -3.22
N ASN A 102 9.47 1.52 -3.48
CA ASN A 102 8.32 1.06 -4.23
C ASN A 102 7.05 1.25 -3.38
N LYS A 103 6.05 1.93 -3.93
CA LYS A 103 4.80 2.31 -3.26
C LYS A 103 3.90 1.11 -2.96
N THR A 104 3.97 0.05 -3.76
CA THR A 104 3.33 -1.25 -3.49
C THR A 104 3.97 -1.92 -2.27
N ALA A 105 5.30 -1.93 -2.19
CA ALA A 105 6.05 -2.47 -1.06
C ALA A 105 5.75 -1.72 0.26
N ILE A 106 5.56 -0.39 0.19
CA ILE A 106 5.11 0.41 1.34
C ILE A 106 3.72 -0.02 1.80
N GLY A 107 2.76 -0.11 0.87
CA GLY A 107 1.39 -0.53 1.19
C GLY A 107 1.32 -1.93 1.79
N GLU A 108 2.12 -2.86 1.25
CA GLU A 108 2.24 -4.23 1.76
C GLU A 108 2.74 -4.24 3.20
N PHE A 109 3.81 -3.49 3.50
CA PHE A 109 4.37 -3.41 4.85
C PHE A 109 3.39 -2.77 5.84
N LEU A 110 2.82 -1.61 5.51
CA LEU A 110 1.89 -0.90 6.39
C LEU A 110 0.57 -1.65 6.59
N GLY A 111 0.19 -2.48 5.63
CA GLY A 111 -1.02 -3.26 5.67
C GLY A 111 -0.94 -4.47 6.61
N GLU A 112 0.22 -4.89 7.09
CA GLU A 112 0.40 -6.08 7.92
C GLU A 112 -0.25 -5.98 9.32
N ARG A 113 -0.44 -7.14 9.97
CA ARG A 113 -1.14 -7.23 11.27
C ARG A 113 -0.24 -7.24 12.50
N ASP A 114 1.08 -7.36 12.32
CA ASP A 114 1.99 -7.46 13.46
C ASP A 114 2.09 -6.09 14.16
N GLU A 115 2.27 -6.10 15.48
CA GLU A 115 2.26 -4.89 16.33
C GLU A 115 3.13 -3.75 15.80
N LEU A 116 4.35 -4.06 15.37
CA LEU A 116 5.27 -3.06 14.79
C LEU A 116 4.68 -2.39 13.55
N HIS A 117 4.02 -3.14 12.66
CA HIS A 117 3.43 -2.61 11.43
C HIS A 117 2.21 -1.74 11.75
N LEU A 118 1.38 -2.14 12.72
CA LEU A 118 0.23 -1.34 13.18
C LEU A 118 0.69 0.00 13.78
N GLN A 119 1.71 -0.02 14.64
CA GLN A 119 2.30 1.19 15.20
C GLN A 119 2.96 2.05 14.11
N THR A 120 3.61 1.42 13.13
CA THR A 120 4.22 2.13 11.99
C THR A 120 3.16 2.78 11.12
N LEU A 121 2.04 2.10 10.83
CA LEU A 121 0.91 2.66 10.10
C LEU A 121 0.35 3.89 10.82
N LYS A 122 0.15 3.80 12.14
CA LYS A 122 -0.31 4.94 12.93
C LYS A 122 0.66 6.14 12.85
N ALA A 123 1.95 5.91 13.06
CA ALA A 123 2.96 6.95 12.91
C ALA A 123 3.02 7.52 11.48
N PHE A 124 2.80 6.67 10.47
CA PHE A 124 2.81 7.07 9.06
C PHE A 124 1.62 7.96 8.70
N VAL A 125 0.39 7.67 9.18
CA VAL A 125 -0.74 8.58 8.99
C VAL A 125 -0.57 9.88 9.78
N GLU A 126 0.08 9.85 10.95
CA GLU A 126 0.37 11.07 11.73
C GLU A 126 1.31 12.04 11.00
N LEU A 127 2.18 11.55 10.10
CA LEU A 127 3.01 12.40 9.23
C LEU A 127 2.21 13.13 8.14
N HIS A 128 0.95 12.77 7.91
CA HIS A 128 0.09 13.49 6.97
C HIS A 128 -0.60 14.67 7.67
N GLU A 129 -0.53 15.84 7.03
CA GLU A 129 -1.17 17.08 7.48
C GLU A 129 -2.53 17.24 6.79
N PHE A 130 -3.60 16.76 7.45
CA PHE A 130 -4.97 16.85 6.92
C PHE A 130 -5.77 18.06 7.39
N SER A 131 -5.18 18.92 8.23
CA SER A 131 -5.84 20.13 8.72
C SER A 131 -6.25 21.04 7.57
N ASP A 132 -7.45 21.60 7.64
CA ASP A 132 -8.04 22.51 6.64
C ASP A 132 -8.22 21.90 5.22
N LEU A 133 -7.97 20.60 5.05
CA LEU A 133 -8.25 19.87 3.82
C LEU A 133 -9.63 19.25 3.87
N ASN A 134 -10.35 19.28 2.75
CA ASN A 134 -11.55 18.45 2.61
C ASN A 134 -11.18 16.97 2.42
N LEU A 135 -12.16 16.08 2.58
CA LEU A 135 -11.94 14.64 2.56
C LEU A 135 -11.31 14.14 1.24
N VAL A 136 -11.68 14.72 0.09
CA VAL A 136 -11.08 14.35 -1.21
C VAL A 136 -9.62 14.77 -1.27
N GLN A 137 -9.28 15.97 -0.80
CA GLN A 137 -7.90 16.47 -0.78
C GLN A 137 -7.01 15.62 0.13
N ALA A 138 -7.49 15.28 1.33
CA ALA A 138 -6.80 14.38 2.23
C ALA A 138 -6.61 12.98 1.62
N LEU A 139 -7.64 12.41 0.98
CA LEU A 139 -7.53 11.13 0.27
C LEU A 139 -6.51 11.17 -0.86
N ARG A 140 -6.43 12.27 -1.62
CA ARG A 140 -5.41 12.43 -2.68
C ARG A 140 -4.00 12.38 -2.11
N GLN A 141 -3.75 13.09 -1.02
CA GLN A 141 -2.43 13.07 -0.38
C GLN A 141 -2.11 11.68 0.18
N PHE A 142 -3.08 11.05 0.85
CA PHE A 142 -2.89 9.74 1.46
C PHE A 142 -2.60 8.66 0.42
N LEU A 143 -3.41 8.58 -0.65
CA LEU A 143 -3.26 7.59 -1.73
C LEU A 143 -2.08 7.86 -2.67
N TRP A 144 -1.43 9.02 -2.56
CA TRP A 144 -0.18 9.32 -3.26
C TRP A 144 1.04 8.75 -2.54
N SER A 145 0.95 8.56 -1.23
CA SER A 145 2.09 8.16 -0.40
C SER A 145 2.45 6.66 -0.55
N PHE A 146 1.48 5.82 -0.95
CA PHE A 146 1.63 4.38 -1.12
C PHE A 146 0.52 3.83 -2.05
N ARG A 147 0.63 2.57 -2.46
CA ARG A 147 -0.43 1.87 -3.18
C ARG A 147 -1.21 0.99 -2.20
N LEU A 148 -2.54 1.09 -2.18
CA LEU A 148 -3.36 0.20 -1.36
C LEU A 148 -3.03 -1.26 -1.69
N PRO A 149 -2.95 -2.17 -0.70
CA PRO A 149 -2.81 -3.60 -0.94
C PRO A 149 -4.06 -4.19 -1.59
N GLY A 150 -4.01 -5.45 -2.05
CA GLY A 150 -5.17 -6.12 -2.67
C GLY A 150 -6.11 -6.77 -1.65
N GLU A 151 -5.60 -7.17 -0.48
CA GLU A 151 -6.37 -7.89 0.52
C GLU A 151 -7.28 -6.94 1.32
N ALA A 152 -8.59 -7.24 1.32
CA ALA A 152 -9.60 -6.42 1.97
C ALA A 152 -9.27 -6.07 3.44
N GLN A 153 -8.72 -7.02 4.22
CA GLN A 153 -8.35 -6.80 5.62
C GLN A 153 -7.22 -5.77 5.79
N LYS A 154 -6.28 -5.71 4.85
CA LYS A 154 -5.18 -4.74 4.92
C LYS A 154 -5.68 -3.34 4.61
N ILE A 155 -6.55 -3.21 3.62
CA ILE A 155 -7.16 -1.94 3.22
C ILE A 155 -8.05 -1.38 4.31
N ASP A 156 -8.85 -2.24 4.93
CA ASP A 156 -9.69 -1.89 6.07
C ASP A 156 -8.87 -1.17 7.16
N ARG A 157 -7.74 -1.76 7.57
CA ARG A 157 -6.81 -1.14 8.53
C ARG A 157 -6.30 0.23 8.08
N MET A 158 -5.88 0.34 6.82
CA MET A 158 -5.32 1.59 6.30
C MET A 158 -6.37 2.71 6.24
N MET A 159 -7.59 2.37 5.81
CA MET A 159 -8.69 3.32 5.71
C MET A 159 -9.24 3.70 7.09
N GLU A 160 -9.23 2.80 8.06
CA GLU A 160 -9.58 3.11 9.46
C GLU A 160 -8.57 4.06 10.10
N ALA A 161 -7.27 3.80 9.89
CA ALA A 161 -6.20 4.70 10.35
C ALA A 161 -6.31 6.09 9.72
N PHE A 162 -6.57 6.15 8.41
CA PHE A 162 -6.82 7.41 7.70
C PHE A 162 -8.04 8.16 8.26
N ALA A 163 -9.18 7.48 8.40
CA ALA A 163 -10.41 8.11 8.88
C ALA A 163 -10.25 8.67 10.29
N THR A 164 -9.56 7.93 11.17
CA THR A 164 -9.22 8.37 12.52
C THR A 164 -8.40 9.65 12.47
N ARG A 165 -7.30 9.64 11.71
CA ARG A 165 -6.42 10.80 11.57
C ARG A 165 -7.12 12.02 10.96
N TYR A 166 -7.96 11.83 9.95
CA TYR A 166 -8.71 12.92 9.34
C TYR A 166 -9.65 13.59 10.35
N CYS A 167 -10.36 12.80 11.16
CA CYS A 167 -11.25 13.32 12.20
C CYS A 167 -10.50 14.05 13.32
N ASP A 168 -9.31 13.57 13.69
CA ASP A 168 -8.44 14.24 14.67
C ASP A 168 -7.96 15.61 14.17
N CYS A 169 -7.65 15.74 12.87
CA CYS A 169 -7.26 17.01 12.25
C CYS A 169 -8.43 17.96 11.98
N ASN A 170 -9.62 17.43 11.70
CA ASN A 170 -10.80 18.20 11.27
C ASN A 170 -11.98 17.98 12.22
N VAL A 171 -11.78 18.39 13.47
CA VAL A 171 -12.78 18.27 14.53
C VAL A 171 -14.08 18.94 14.09
N GLN A 172 -15.21 18.27 14.30
CA GLN A 172 -16.59 18.69 13.96
C GLN A 172 -17.05 18.52 12.50
N VAL A 173 -16.21 18.07 11.57
CA VAL A 173 -16.69 17.80 10.19
C VAL A 173 -17.61 16.58 10.14
N PHE A 174 -17.28 15.53 10.89
CA PHE A 174 -18.04 14.28 10.98
C PHE A 174 -18.42 13.98 12.44
N GLN A 175 -19.57 13.34 12.67
CA GLN A 175 -19.98 12.94 14.03
C GLN A 175 -19.25 11.70 14.54
N SER A 176 -18.70 10.87 13.64
CA SER A 176 -17.97 9.65 13.98
C SER A 176 -16.90 9.34 12.93
N THR A 177 -15.86 8.63 13.35
CA THR A 177 -14.84 8.06 12.46
C THR A 177 -15.49 7.15 11.40
N ASP A 178 -16.52 6.38 11.78
CA ASP A 178 -17.28 5.53 10.87
C ASP A 178 -17.89 6.33 9.71
N THR A 179 -18.42 7.53 9.98
CA THR A 179 -18.97 8.42 8.94
C THR A 179 -17.87 8.79 7.93
N CYS A 180 -16.69 9.17 8.43
CA CYS A 180 -15.53 9.51 7.59
C CYS A 180 -15.05 8.30 6.77
N TYR A 181 -14.95 7.14 7.40
CA TYR A 181 -14.54 5.88 6.77
C TYR A 181 -15.51 5.48 5.64
N ILE A 182 -16.82 5.40 5.92
CA ILE A 182 -17.83 5.00 4.92
C ILE A 182 -17.89 6.02 3.78
N LEU A 183 -17.80 7.32 4.09
CA LEU A 183 -17.80 8.35 3.06
C LEU A 183 -16.54 8.29 2.19
N SER A 184 -15.39 7.95 2.77
CA SER A 184 -14.15 7.75 2.02
C SER A 184 -14.30 6.64 0.98
N PHE A 185 -14.89 5.50 1.34
CA PHE A 185 -15.22 4.44 0.38
C PHE A 185 -16.25 4.88 -0.66
N ALA A 186 -17.23 5.70 -0.29
CA ALA A 186 -18.20 6.24 -1.24
C ALA A 186 -17.54 7.18 -2.27
N ILE A 187 -16.57 8.01 -1.85
CA ILE A 187 -15.78 8.89 -2.73
C ILE A 187 -14.89 8.07 -3.66
N ILE A 188 -14.23 7.05 -3.11
CA ILE A 188 -13.45 6.06 -3.84
C ILE A 188 -14.36 5.43 -4.93
N MET A 189 -15.53 4.89 -4.58
CA MET A 189 -16.50 4.32 -5.52
C MET A 189 -17.01 5.33 -6.57
N LEU A 190 -17.16 6.59 -6.18
CA LEU A 190 -17.53 7.66 -7.08
C LEU A 190 -16.45 7.90 -8.16
N ASN A 191 -15.17 7.90 -7.80
CA ASN A 191 -14.06 8.07 -8.76
C ASN A 191 -14.17 7.08 -9.91
N THR A 192 -14.38 5.81 -9.57
CA THR A 192 -14.58 4.75 -10.57
C THR A 192 -15.83 4.95 -11.38
N SER A 193 -16.95 5.29 -10.73
CA SER A 193 -18.19 5.54 -11.46
C SER A 193 -17.99 6.63 -12.50
N LEU A 194 -17.33 7.74 -12.16
CA LEU A 194 -17.15 8.90 -13.03
C LEU A 194 -16.09 8.67 -14.12
N HIS A 195 -14.94 8.08 -13.78
CA HIS A 195 -13.76 8.10 -14.66
C HIS A 195 -13.46 6.78 -15.36
N ASN A 196 -13.95 5.64 -14.86
CA ASN A 196 -13.73 4.36 -15.54
C ASN A 196 -14.52 4.31 -16.86
N PRO A 197 -13.87 4.20 -18.04
CA PRO A 197 -14.56 4.16 -19.34
C PRO A 197 -15.56 3.01 -19.46
N ASN A 198 -15.36 1.95 -18.67
CA ASN A 198 -16.20 0.77 -18.71
C ASN A 198 -17.53 0.92 -17.94
N VAL A 199 -17.66 1.96 -17.10
CA VAL A 199 -18.90 2.30 -16.41
C VAL A 199 -19.77 3.12 -17.35
N LYS A 200 -20.85 2.51 -17.85
CA LYS A 200 -21.77 3.15 -18.81
C LYS A 200 -22.63 4.23 -18.17
N GLU A 201 -23.13 3.98 -16.97
CA GLU A 201 -23.97 4.93 -16.23
C GLU A 201 -23.14 5.63 -15.15
N LYS A 202 -22.80 6.88 -15.43
CA LYS A 202 -22.08 7.75 -14.49
C LYS A 202 -23.03 8.20 -13.38
N THR A 203 -22.59 8.13 -12.13
CA THR A 203 -23.40 8.57 -10.98
C THR A 203 -23.54 10.10 -11.01
N PRO A 204 -24.75 10.67 -11.19
CA PRO A 204 -24.94 12.12 -11.12
C PRO A 204 -24.88 12.62 -9.66
N LEU A 205 -24.64 13.92 -9.48
CA LEU A 205 -24.54 14.57 -8.17
C LEU A 205 -25.72 14.24 -7.25
N GLU A 206 -26.96 14.39 -7.74
CA GLU A 206 -28.18 14.13 -6.95
C GLU A 206 -28.25 12.68 -6.45
N ARG A 207 -27.78 11.73 -7.27
CA ARG A 207 -27.70 10.33 -6.88
C ARG A 207 -26.63 10.13 -5.81
N PHE A 208 -25.47 10.78 -5.94
CA PHE A 208 -24.42 10.72 -4.93
C PHE A 208 -24.90 11.28 -3.58
N ILE A 209 -25.63 12.39 -3.57
CA ILE A 209 -26.24 12.96 -2.36
C ILE A 209 -27.26 11.96 -1.77
N SER A 210 -28.17 11.43 -2.60
CA SER A 210 -29.18 10.47 -2.16
C SER A 210 -28.58 9.18 -1.59
N MET A 211 -27.47 8.69 -2.15
CA MET A 211 -26.80 7.45 -1.70
C MET A 211 -26.12 7.60 -0.33
N ASN A 212 -25.82 8.83 0.09
CA ASN A 212 -25.14 9.15 1.34
C ASN A 212 -26.07 9.77 2.40
N ARG A 213 -27.40 9.68 2.21
CA ARG A 213 -28.36 10.07 3.26
C ARG A 213 -28.24 9.16 4.48
N GLY A 214 -28.37 9.72 5.67
CA GLY A 214 -28.27 9.03 6.95
C GLY A 214 -26.85 8.58 7.33
N ILE A 215 -25.82 8.92 6.54
CA ILE A 215 -24.44 8.44 6.77
C ILE A 215 -23.82 8.98 8.07
N ASN A 216 -24.31 10.12 8.57
CA ASN A 216 -23.76 10.81 9.73
C ASN A 216 -24.49 10.35 11.01
N ASN A 217 -24.28 9.09 11.42
CA ASN A 217 -24.97 8.43 12.54
C ASN A 217 -26.51 8.51 12.47
N GLY A 218 -27.08 8.29 11.28
CA GLY A 218 -28.51 8.38 11.02
C GLY A 218 -28.98 9.77 10.57
N GLY A 219 -28.13 10.80 10.65
CA GLY A 219 -28.35 12.12 10.07
C GLY A 219 -27.73 12.29 8.68
N ASP A 220 -28.09 13.38 8.01
CA ASP A 220 -27.53 13.75 6.70
C ASP A 220 -26.31 14.66 6.84
N LEU A 221 -25.35 14.53 5.91
CA LEU A 221 -24.29 15.53 5.74
C LEU A 221 -24.80 16.73 4.94
N PRO A 222 -24.22 17.93 5.11
CA PRO A 222 -24.60 19.10 4.32
C PRO A 222 -24.48 18.84 2.82
N ASN A 223 -25.53 19.15 2.04
CA ASN A 223 -25.50 18.96 0.59
C ASN A 223 -24.34 19.71 -0.08
N ASP A 224 -24.02 20.93 0.38
CA ASP A 224 -22.89 21.71 -0.13
C ASP A 224 -21.54 20.99 0.05
N LEU A 225 -21.35 20.28 1.18
CA LEU A 225 -20.16 19.47 1.41
C LEU A 225 -20.09 18.32 0.39
N LEU A 226 -21.17 17.55 0.23
CA LEU A 226 -21.22 16.44 -0.72
C LEU A 226 -21.05 16.90 -2.17
N SER A 227 -21.62 18.05 -2.53
CA SER A 227 -21.43 18.68 -3.84
C SER A 227 -19.98 19.06 -4.10
N LYS A 228 -19.29 19.67 -3.13
CA LYS A 228 -17.87 20.00 -3.25
C LYS A 228 -16.99 18.76 -3.42
N LEU A 229 -17.26 17.69 -2.66
CA LEU A 229 -16.54 16.41 -2.78
C LEU A 229 -16.78 15.77 -4.16
N TYR A 230 -18.03 15.76 -4.63
CA TYR A 230 -18.40 15.22 -5.93
C TYR A 230 -17.71 15.96 -7.07
N GLU A 231 -17.80 17.30 -7.09
CA GLU A 231 -17.19 18.12 -8.14
C GLU A 231 -15.65 18.02 -8.11
N SER A 232 -15.04 17.90 -6.92
CA SER A 232 -13.58 17.67 -6.82
C SER A 232 -13.16 16.37 -7.51
N ILE A 233 -13.88 15.26 -7.29
CA ILE A 233 -13.61 14.00 -7.99
C ILE A 233 -13.93 14.12 -9.47
N ARG A 234 -15.07 14.69 -9.84
CA ARG A 234 -15.48 14.85 -11.25
C ARG A 234 -14.45 15.62 -12.08
N ASN A 235 -13.85 16.66 -11.49
CA ASN A 235 -12.88 17.50 -12.18
C ASN A 235 -11.51 16.86 -12.32
N GLU A 236 -11.07 16.07 -11.32
CA GLU A 236 -9.77 15.40 -11.35
C GLU A 236 -9.89 13.98 -10.76
N PRO A 237 -9.58 12.91 -11.51
CA PRO A 237 -9.55 11.56 -10.93
C PRO A 237 -8.44 11.44 -9.87
N PHE A 238 -8.51 10.43 -9.00
CA PHE A 238 -7.36 10.10 -8.15
C PHE A 238 -6.14 9.78 -9.02
N LYS A 239 -4.99 10.32 -8.65
CA LYS A 239 -3.69 9.98 -9.24
C LYS A 239 -3.03 8.95 -8.34
N ILE A 240 -2.53 7.86 -8.92
CA ILE A 240 -1.87 6.78 -8.20
C ILE A 240 -0.43 6.74 -8.68
N PRO A 241 0.54 6.59 -7.76
CA PRO A 241 1.93 6.40 -8.15
C PRO A 241 2.08 5.17 -9.04
N GLU A 242 2.74 5.34 -10.20
CA GLU A 242 3.06 4.25 -11.11
C GLU A 242 4.32 3.51 -10.61
N ASP A 243 4.24 2.20 -10.35
CA ASP A 243 5.42 1.37 -10.09
C ASP A 243 5.47 0.08 -10.95
N ASP A 244 4.32 -0.45 -11.40
CA ASP A 244 4.28 -1.75 -12.07
C ASP A 244 3.01 -2.02 -12.92
N GLY A 245 2.25 -0.99 -13.32
CA GLY A 245 1.16 -1.11 -14.31
C GLY A 245 -0.08 -1.92 -13.91
N ASN A 246 -0.06 -2.64 -12.77
CA ASN A 246 -1.22 -3.33 -12.21
C ASN A 246 -1.97 -2.43 -11.23
N ASP A 247 -2.73 -1.47 -11.77
CA ASP A 247 -3.38 -0.45 -10.95
C ASP A 247 -4.59 -0.91 -10.13
N LEU A 248 -4.43 -0.94 -8.81
CA LEU A 248 -5.50 -1.27 -7.86
C LEU A 248 -6.63 -0.23 -7.84
N THR A 249 -6.48 1.02 -8.25
CA THR A 249 -7.68 1.90 -8.37
C THR A 249 -8.49 1.68 -9.65
N HIS A 250 -7.96 0.87 -10.56
CA HIS A 250 -8.75 0.27 -11.63
C HIS A 250 -9.29 -1.11 -11.22
N THR A 251 -8.63 -1.83 -10.30
CA THR A 251 -8.97 -3.20 -9.87
C THR A 251 -9.90 -3.29 -8.64
N PHE A 252 -9.83 -2.37 -7.66
CA PHE A 252 -10.76 -2.27 -6.50
C PHE A 252 -12.22 -2.02 -6.88
N PHE A 253 -12.45 -1.84 -8.18
CA PHE A 253 -13.46 -0.99 -8.76
C PHE A 253 -14.08 -1.58 -10.03
N ASN A 254 -13.66 -2.79 -10.38
CA ASN A 254 -14.16 -3.51 -11.52
C ASN A 254 -14.21 -4.98 -11.12
N PRO A 255 -15.35 -5.49 -10.62
CA PRO A 255 -15.45 -6.92 -10.42
C PRO A 255 -15.21 -7.64 -11.75
N ASP A 256 -14.39 -8.69 -11.73
CA ASP A 256 -14.06 -9.50 -12.91
C ASP A 256 -15.34 -9.87 -13.65
N ARG A 257 -16.37 -10.25 -12.87
CA ARG A 257 -17.73 -10.40 -13.33
C ARG A 257 -18.74 -10.15 -12.21
N GLU A 258 -19.91 -9.62 -12.54
CA GLU A 258 -21.04 -9.47 -11.61
C GLU A 258 -22.37 -9.91 -12.25
N GLY A 259 -23.35 -10.31 -11.45
CA GLY A 259 -24.65 -10.72 -11.97
C GLY A 259 -25.54 -11.47 -10.98
N TRP A 260 -26.82 -11.58 -11.32
CA TRP A 260 -27.78 -12.36 -10.54
C TRP A 260 -27.61 -13.86 -10.80
N LEU A 261 -27.47 -14.65 -9.74
CA LEU A 261 -27.52 -16.10 -9.79
C LEU A 261 -28.48 -16.64 -8.71
N LEU A 262 -29.00 -17.85 -8.94
CA LEU A 262 -29.65 -18.65 -7.92
C LEU A 262 -28.61 -19.52 -7.24
N LYS A 263 -28.56 -19.50 -5.91
CA LYS A 263 -27.71 -20.40 -5.11
C LYS A 263 -28.54 -21.37 -4.28
N LEU A 264 -28.08 -22.60 -4.13
CA LEU A 264 -28.65 -23.53 -3.15
C LEU A 264 -28.11 -23.23 -1.74
N GLY A 265 -28.96 -23.35 -0.72
CA GLY A 265 -28.54 -23.27 0.69
C GLY A 265 -27.79 -24.53 1.14
N GLY A 266 -26.90 -24.38 2.12
CA GLY A 266 -26.07 -25.46 2.66
C GLY A 266 -26.88 -26.47 3.49
N ARG A 267 -27.19 -26.11 4.75
CA ARG A 267 -28.00 -26.93 5.68
C ARG A 267 -29.45 -27.11 5.23
N VAL A 268 -30.08 -26.01 4.80
CA VAL A 268 -31.45 -26.02 4.27
C VAL A 268 -31.37 -25.84 2.76
N LYS A 269 -31.75 -26.88 2.00
CA LYS A 269 -31.66 -26.93 0.53
C LYS A 269 -32.74 -26.08 -0.15
N THR A 270 -32.67 -24.77 0.05
CA THR A 270 -33.55 -23.77 -0.57
C THR A 270 -32.78 -22.95 -1.60
N TRP A 271 -33.40 -22.68 -2.75
CA TRP A 271 -32.82 -21.82 -3.79
C TRP A 271 -33.07 -20.35 -3.45
N LYS A 272 -32.02 -19.54 -3.46
CA LYS A 272 -32.09 -18.10 -3.18
C LYS A 272 -31.46 -17.31 -4.32
N ARG A 273 -32.15 -16.28 -4.81
CA ARG A 273 -31.60 -15.33 -5.77
C ARG A 273 -30.69 -14.35 -5.05
N ARG A 274 -29.46 -14.20 -5.53
CA ARG A 274 -28.44 -13.33 -4.93
C ARG A 274 -27.67 -12.61 -6.03
N TRP A 275 -27.28 -11.37 -5.75
CA TRP A 275 -26.38 -10.63 -6.61
C TRP A 275 -24.96 -11.09 -6.30
N PHE A 276 -24.26 -11.63 -7.30
CA PHE A 276 -22.90 -12.13 -7.13
C PHE A 276 -21.91 -11.14 -7.71
N ILE A 277 -20.79 -10.98 -7.01
CA ILE A 277 -19.64 -10.21 -7.43
C ILE A 277 -18.44 -11.15 -7.34
N LEU A 278 -17.75 -11.37 -8.46
CA LEU A 278 -16.50 -12.10 -8.53
C LEU A 278 -15.37 -11.08 -8.61
N THR A 279 -14.49 -11.07 -7.61
CA THR A 279 -13.32 -10.19 -7.55
C THR A 279 -12.32 -10.79 -6.57
N ASP A 280 -11.02 -10.58 -6.79
CA ASP A 280 -9.93 -11.00 -5.90
C ASP A 280 -9.99 -12.49 -5.48
N ASN A 281 -10.24 -13.37 -6.46
CA ASN A 281 -10.36 -14.82 -6.26
C ASN A 281 -11.43 -15.22 -5.20
N CYS A 282 -12.42 -14.36 -5.00
CA CYS A 282 -13.52 -14.54 -4.06
C CYS A 282 -14.87 -14.32 -4.74
N PHE A 283 -15.85 -15.13 -4.36
CA PHE A 283 -17.24 -14.96 -4.73
C PHE A 283 -18.01 -14.32 -3.57
N TYR A 284 -18.38 -13.06 -3.75
CA TYR A 284 -19.25 -12.33 -2.85
C TYR A 284 -20.68 -12.48 -3.31
N TYR A 285 -21.62 -12.61 -2.38
CA TYR A 285 -23.05 -12.58 -2.74
C TYR A 285 -23.88 -11.76 -1.78
N PHE A 286 -24.79 -10.97 -2.35
CA PHE A 286 -25.62 -9.98 -1.67
C PHE A 286 -27.10 -10.32 -1.84
N GLU A 287 -27.94 -9.87 -0.91
CA GLU A 287 -29.39 -10.04 -1.06
C GLU A 287 -29.94 -9.07 -2.10
N PHE A 288 -29.45 -7.82 -2.08
CA PHE A 288 -29.74 -6.77 -3.05
C PHE A 288 -28.46 -6.14 -3.60
N THR A 289 -28.54 -5.52 -4.78
CA THR A 289 -27.41 -4.83 -5.43
C THR A 289 -26.94 -3.57 -4.69
N THR A 290 -27.77 -3.07 -3.78
CA THR A 290 -27.52 -1.87 -2.96
C THR A 290 -26.95 -2.20 -1.58
N ASP A 291 -26.81 -3.49 -1.26
CA ASP A 291 -26.30 -3.92 0.03
C ASP A 291 -24.80 -3.59 0.14
N LYS A 292 -24.43 -2.95 1.25
CA LYS A 292 -23.04 -2.56 1.54
C LYS A 292 -22.20 -3.72 2.08
N GLU A 293 -22.84 -4.69 2.73
CA GLU A 293 -22.19 -5.89 3.29
C GLU A 293 -22.62 -7.15 2.52
N PRO A 294 -21.69 -8.06 2.17
CA PRO A 294 -22.04 -9.32 1.53
C PRO A 294 -22.79 -10.23 2.51
N ARG A 295 -23.82 -10.93 2.01
CA ARG A 295 -24.49 -11.98 2.77
C ARG A 295 -23.58 -13.20 2.98
N GLY A 296 -22.59 -13.38 2.12
CA GLY A 296 -21.51 -14.33 2.34
C GLY A 296 -20.41 -14.19 1.31
N ILE A 297 -19.26 -14.76 1.66
CA ILE A 297 -18.02 -14.72 0.89
C ILE A 297 -17.58 -16.17 0.70
N ILE A 298 -17.18 -16.51 -0.51
CA ILE A 298 -16.68 -17.83 -0.90
C ILE A 298 -15.27 -17.64 -1.47
N PRO A 299 -14.20 -17.85 -0.68
CA PRO A 299 -12.85 -17.90 -1.20
C PRO A 299 -12.75 -19.03 -2.23
N LEU A 300 -12.17 -18.75 -3.39
CA LEU A 300 -12.04 -19.72 -4.48
C LEU A 300 -10.71 -20.46 -4.47
N GLU A 301 -9.85 -20.13 -3.50
CA GLU A 301 -8.63 -20.86 -3.22
C GLU A 301 -8.94 -22.35 -2.98
N ASN A 302 -8.29 -23.22 -3.76
CA ASN A 302 -8.46 -24.67 -3.70
C ASN A 302 -9.85 -25.20 -4.11
N LEU A 303 -10.70 -24.38 -4.72
CA LEU A 303 -11.98 -24.82 -5.29
C LEU A 303 -11.87 -25.04 -6.81
N CYS A 304 -12.55 -26.07 -7.29
CA CYS A 304 -12.76 -26.39 -8.70
C CYS A 304 -14.23 -26.21 -9.08
N VAL A 305 -14.49 -26.06 -10.38
CA VAL A 305 -15.84 -25.91 -10.93
C VAL A 305 -16.19 -27.11 -11.80
N ARG A 306 -17.42 -27.63 -11.67
CA ARG A 306 -17.99 -28.60 -12.62
C ARG A 306 -19.44 -28.27 -12.95
N GLU A 307 -19.88 -28.64 -14.15
CA GLU A 307 -21.30 -28.61 -14.50
C GLU A 307 -22.03 -29.77 -13.84
N VAL A 308 -23.25 -29.51 -13.35
CA VAL A 308 -24.10 -30.52 -12.74
C VAL A 308 -25.53 -30.45 -13.24
N PRO A 309 -26.17 -31.59 -13.55
CA PRO A 309 -27.59 -31.60 -13.85
C PRO A 309 -28.40 -31.39 -12.57
N TYR A 310 -29.39 -30.49 -12.60
CA TYR A 310 -30.33 -30.31 -11.50
C TYR A 310 -31.78 -30.29 -12.01
N PRO A 311 -32.71 -31.05 -11.39
CA PRO A 311 -34.10 -31.07 -11.82
C PRO A 311 -34.74 -29.67 -11.78
N ARG A 312 -35.30 -29.21 -12.90
CA ARG A 312 -36.02 -27.93 -13.02
C ARG A 312 -35.16 -26.67 -12.79
N LYS A 313 -33.84 -26.76 -12.95
CA LYS A 313 -32.89 -25.64 -12.87
C LYS A 313 -31.83 -25.77 -13.98
N PRO A 314 -31.89 -24.94 -15.05
CA PRO A 314 -30.95 -25.05 -16.15
C PRO A 314 -29.58 -24.43 -15.80
N TYR A 315 -28.51 -24.83 -16.50
CA TYR A 315 -27.16 -24.23 -16.36
C TYR A 315 -26.61 -24.24 -14.92
N CYS A 316 -26.72 -25.39 -14.24
CA CYS A 316 -26.23 -25.53 -12.89
C CYS A 316 -24.72 -25.86 -12.88
N LEU A 317 -23.98 -25.12 -12.06
CA LEU A 317 -22.55 -25.31 -11.81
C LEU A 317 -22.35 -25.61 -10.32
N GLU A 318 -21.29 -26.32 -10.01
CA GLU A 318 -20.90 -26.70 -8.66
C GLU A 318 -19.47 -26.25 -8.38
N LEU A 319 -19.27 -25.50 -7.29
CA LEU A 319 -17.95 -25.26 -6.72
C LEU A 319 -17.65 -26.35 -5.68
N TYR A 320 -16.53 -27.06 -5.83
CA TYR A 320 -16.12 -28.16 -4.96
C TYR A 320 -14.61 -28.21 -4.78
N ASN A 321 -14.13 -28.63 -3.62
CA ASN A 321 -12.70 -28.85 -3.39
C ASN A 321 -12.31 -30.27 -3.86
N PRO A 322 -11.37 -30.43 -4.80
CA PRO A 322 -10.98 -31.76 -5.30
C PRO A 322 -10.18 -32.58 -4.27
N ASN A 323 -9.60 -31.92 -3.27
CA ASN A 323 -8.76 -32.55 -2.24
C ASN A 323 -9.55 -33.00 -1.01
N SER A 324 -10.81 -32.56 -0.85
CA SER A 324 -11.67 -33.00 0.25
C SER A 324 -12.34 -34.34 -0.07
N ARG A 325 -11.62 -35.44 0.21
CA ARG A 325 -12.26 -36.76 0.36
C ARG A 325 -13.05 -36.79 1.67
N GLY A 326 -14.24 -36.19 1.66
CA GLY A 326 -15.29 -36.42 2.67
C GLY A 326 -15.08 -35.81 4.06
N THR A 327 -14.22 -34.79 4.22
CA THR A 327 -14.09 -34.03 5.48
C THR A 327 -14.40 -32.55 5.25
N GLU A 328 -15.01 -31.93 6.26
CA GLU A 328 -15.67 -30.61 6.23
C GLU A 328 -14.84 -29.50 5.57
N ASP A 329 -15.38 -28.88 4.51
CA ASP A 329 -14.78 -27.70 3.88
C ASP A 329 -15.08 -26.43 4.71
N GLN A 330 -14.04 -25.83 5.30
CA GLN A 330 -14.08 -24.50 5.92
C GLN A 330 -14.15 -23.39 4.85
N GLY A 331 -15.17 -23.39 4.01
CA GLY A 331 -15.24 -22.51 2.83
C GLY A 331 -16.20 -21.32 2.93
N VAL A 332 -17.08 -21.29 3.93
CA VAL A 332 -18.07 -20.22 4.07
C VAL A 332 -18.01 -19.69 5.49
N GLN A 333 -17.72 -18.40 5.61
CA GLN A 333 -17.74 -17.70 6.89
C GLN A 333 -19.01 -16.82 6.96
N ASN A 334 -19.65 -16.85 8.12
CA ASN A 334 -20.69 -15.87 8.48
C ASN A 334 -20.03 -14.52 8.78
N ARG A 335 -20.86 -13.49 8.95
CA ARG A 335 -20.51 -12.11 9.34
C ARG A 335 -19.44 -12.00 10.44
N ASP A 336 -19.39 -12.96 11.37
CA ASP A 336 -18.46 -12.95 12.52
C ASP A 336 -17.17 -13.78 12.30
N GLY A 337 -16.83 -14.15 11.05
CA GLY A 337 -15.69 -15.03 10.74
C GLY A 337 -15.88 -16.49 11.17
N ARG A 338 -17.03 -16.84 11.75
CA ARG A 338 -17.37 -18.22 12.13
C ARG A 338 -17.70 -19.07 10.91
N PRO A 339 -17.17 -20.31 10.80
CA PRO A 339 -17.57 -21.24 9.76
C PRO A 339 -19.07 -21.46 9.76
N CYS A 340 -19.69 -21.44 8.58
CA CYS A 340 -21.08 -21.78 8.36
C CYS A 340 -21.30 -23.30 8.49
N GLY A 341 -21.15 -23.81 9.70
CA GLY A 341 -21.71 -25.07 10.16
C GLY A 341 -20.71 -26.16 10.50
N GLY A 342 -20.79 -26.66 11.74
CA GLY A 342 -20.44 -28.05 12.05
C GLY A 342 -21.57 -28.99 11.63
N GLY A 343 -21.21 -30.15 11.11
CA GLY A 343 -22.10 -31.27 10.81
C GLY A 343 -22.19 -31.63 9.32
N GLU A 344 -21.37 -32.60 8.92
CA GLU A 344 -21.58 -33.65 7.90
C GLU A 344 -22.21 -33.23 6.55
N ALA A 345 -21.56 -32.34 5.79
CA ALA A 345 -21.52 -32.40 4.32
C ALA A 345 -20.58 -31.33 3.76
N PRO A 346 -19.80 -31.60 2.69
CA PRO A 346 -19.05 -30.56 2.00
C PRO A 346 -20.01 -29.45 1.55
N ILE A 347 -19.62 -28.18 1.74
CA ILE A 347 -20.46 -27.05 1.34
C ILE A 347 -20.40 -26.93 -0.19
N VAL A 348 -21.29 -27.70 -0.82
CA VAL A 348 -21.48 -27.71 -2.26
C VAL A 348 -22.27 -26.46 -2.69
N HIS A 349 -21.64 -25.55 -3.43
CA HIS A 349 -22.30 -24.38 -3.97
C HIS A 349 -22.86 -24.67 -5.36
N HIS A 350 -24.15 -24.99 -5.44
CA HIS A 350 -24.86 -25.01 -6.71
C HIS A 350 -25.28 -23.61 -7.13
N LEU A 351 -24.81 -23.16 -8.29
CA LEU A 351 -25.15 -21.89 -8.92
C LEU A 351 -25.93 -22.13 -10.20
N CYS A 352 -27.03 -21.42 -10.42
CA CYS A 352 -27.93 -21.60 -11.57
C CYS A 352 -28.32 -20.25 -12.18
N ARG A 353 -28.34 -20.17 -13.52
CA ARG A 353 -28.85 -19.02 -14.29
C ARG A 353 -30.32 -19.25 -14.68
N GLN A 354 -31.13 -18.18 -14.70
CA GLN A 354 -32.58 -18.28 -14.86
C GLN A 354 -33.09 -17.98 -16.29
N ARG A 355 -32.33 -17.25 -17.14
CA ARG A 355 -32.61 -17.02 -18.58
C ARG A 355 -31.32 -16.92 -19.42
N ARG A 356 -31.41 -17.09 -20.77
CA ARG A 356 -30.32 -16.70 -21.70
C ARG A 356 -30.08 -15.19 -21.55
N GLY A 357 -28.85 -14.80 -21.23
CA GLY A 357 -28.47 -13.39 -20.99
C GLY A 357 -28.41 -12.97 -19.51
N GLU A 358 -28.97 -13.76 -18.58
CA GLU A 358 -28.73 -13.56 -17.14
C GLU A 358 -27.50 -14.34 -16.71
N GLY A 359 -26.47 -13.61 -16.32
CA GLY A 359 -25.17 -14.19 -16.07
C GLY A 359 -24.10 -13.15 -15.79
N LEU A 360 -23.00 -13.60 -15.20
CA LEU A 360 -21.71 -12.90 -15.20
C LEU A 360 -21.38 -12.43 -16.63
N LEU A 361 -21.63 -11.15 -16.91
CA LEU A 361 -21.59 -10.55 -18.25
C LEU A 361 -20.17 -10.54 -18.80
N ASP A 362 -20.01 -10.76 -20.10
CA ASP A 362 -18.73 -10.67 -20.82
C ASP A 362 -18.57 -9.24 -21.38
N ARG A 363 -17.48 -8.54 -21.05
CA ARG A 363 -17.08 -7.34 -21.79
C ARG A 363 -16.19 -7.80 -22.94
N GLY A 364 -16.75 -7.82 -24.15
CA GLY A 364 -16.07 -8.32 -25.34
C GLY A 364 -14.82 -7.52 -25.73
N HIS A 365 -13.73 -8.23 -26.00
CA HIS A 365 -12.69 -7.81 -26.93
C HIS A 365 -12.52 -8.92 -27.97
N GLN A 366 -12.84 -8.59 -29.23
CA GLN A 366 -12.33 -9.30 -30.39
C GLN A 366 -10.88 -8.85 -30.60
N GLY A 367 -9.95 -9.79 -30.78
CA GLY A 367 -8.63 -9.49 -31.33
C GLY A 367 -7.45 -10.08 -30.57
N GLU A 368 -6.99 -11.21 -31.11
CA GLU A 368 -5.61 -11.71 -31.13
C GLU A 368 -5.02 -12.46 -29.92
N HIS A 369 -4.31 -13.53 -30.33
CA HIS A 369 -3.86 -14.68 -29.59
C HIS A 369 -2.65 -14.38 -28.70
N HIS A 370 -2.69 -14.77 -27.42
CA HIS A 370 -1.53 -15.31 -26.70
C HIS A 370 -1.99 -16.40 -25.70
N GLN A 371 -1.23 -17.49 -25.66
CA GLN A 371 -1.53 -18.72 -24.91
C GLN A 371 -1.37 -18.51 -23.40
N GLY A 372 -2.48 -18.62 -22.68
CA GLY A 372 -2.59 -18.77 -21.23
C GLY A 372 -4.01 -19.22 -20.92
N SER A 373 -4.18 -20.21 -20.05
CA SER A 373 -5.45 -20.91 -19.80
C SER A 373 -6.50 -20.02 -19.14
N VAL A 374 -7.21 -19.20 -19.93
CA VAL A 374 -8.31 -18.34 -19.48
C VAL A 374 -9.64 -19.11 -19.52
N LEU A 375 -10.43 -19.01 -18.46
CA LEU A 375 -11.83 -19.43 -18.36
C LEU A 375 -12.65 -18.88 -19.54
N ARG A 376 -12.76 -19.66 -20.61
CA ARG A 376 -13.74 -19.45 -21.68
C ARG A 376 -15.08 -20.01 -21.22
N LEU A 377 -15.92 -19.17 -20.64
CA LEU A 377 -17.37 -19.43 -20.61
C LEU A 377 -17.87 -19.22 -22.04
N GLY A 378 -17.89 -20.31 -22.80
CA GLY A 378 -18.15 -20.31 -24.24
C GLY A 378 -19.46 -19.61 -24.61
N LEU A 379 -19.33 -18.52 -25.36
CA LEU A 379 -20.28 -18.18 -26.42
C LEU A 379 -19.94 -19.05 -27.63
N SER A 380 -20.92 -19.80 -28.13
CA SER A 380 -20.94 -20.44 -29.44
C SER A 380 -22.40 -20.74 -29.79
N PRO A 381 -22.79 -20.69 -31.08
CA PRO A 381 -23.51 -19.56 -31.69
C PRO A 381 -24.98 -19.39 -31.31
#